data_AF-A0A8J5WHY6-F1
#
_entry.id   AF-A0A8J5WHY6-F1
#
_cell.length_a   1.000
_cell.length_b   1.000
_cell.length_c   1.000
_cell.angle_alpha   90.00
_cell.angle_beta   90.00
_cell.angle_gamma   90.00
#
_symmetry.space_group_name_H-M   'P 1'
#
loop_
_entity.id
_entity.type
_entity.pdbx_description
1 polymer ?
#
loop_
_entity_poly.entity_id
_entity_poly.type
_entity_poly.pdbx_seq_one_letter_code
_entity_poly.pdbx_strand_id
1 'polypeptide(L)'
;MDGGGYMSERVKVVIDALRTARERGEGKAETLSLAANLVKDWPQSALALHVLGHVRAALGEAKEALDPLIDAAKLARGSLDVAFTLARAYAATEQFDLAVETCEFALGIDNPDDPALHAFVIADSSHLEPSKEARLAVAKQQLRDICADAKSRSVVQMARQRWNGMSEEERRSFLTVSIKEIRAYHQGNTKPSEKLRDLNVAVDFIKGTGEWICWLCPRCRKVFLSSNLFELHVENEHIHELHEWLSSVPKRISDEQTEFIDYWFVSSMTSDVIPTGETEGEKILSKIKNLLLDLNDLKVLSVDLVNNLVKLTKAWVGEGPTVPQHLSCITLLDRGGLHVLGSCLDLLEPLPTVSTGDDEQDSRDPFRPLDVELVKDAFTVYIDENLPRNTVGSSDQDALFSWLSTPLSEDPATSWSCMRQDCLSKGADVLEMLNEKVDSLIEKARHKHLLILTRVNEDYFCAKAKLDIEIMGLDAEVDSLKRELVKVCTYDYRAIILPAMKSYLWAELCNA
;
A
#
# COMPACT_ATOMS: atom_id res chain seq x y z
N MET A 1 19.29 -60.98 22.48
CA MET A 1 18.14 -60.17 22.93
C MET A 1 18.26 -58.82 22.24
N ASP A 2 17.26 -58.46 21.45
CA ASP A 2 17.29 -57.39 20.45
C ASP A 2 17.60 -56.01 21.02
N GLY A 3 18.85 -55.56 20.91
CA GLY A 3 19.26 -54.19 21.26
C GLY A 3 18.63 -53.13 20.36
N GLY A 4 18.26 -53.48 19.11
CA GLY A 4 17.64 -52.55 18.16
C GLY A 4 16.19 -52.19 18.50
N GLY A 5 15.39 -53.16 18.97
CA GLY A 5 13.99 -52.92 19.38
C GLY A 5 13.88 -52.04 20.63
N TYR A 6 14.79 -52.24 21.59
CA TYR A 6 14.82 -51.47 22.83
C TYR A 6 15.23 -50.00 22.62
N MET A 7 16.19 -49.73 21.72
CA MET A 7 16.58 -48.36 21.38
C MET A 7 15.45 -47.60 20.68
N SER A 8 14.78 -48.23 19.71
CA SER A 8 13.66 -47.63 18.97
C SER A 8 12.53 -47.18 19.89
N GLU A 9 12.17 -48.01 20.88
CA GLU A 9 11.13 -47.67 21.85
C GLU A 9 11.51 -46.48 22.73
N ARG A 10 12.77 -46.41 23.17
CA ARG A 10 13.26 -45.26 23.94
C ARG A 10 13.32 -43.98 23.14
N VAL A 11 13.66 -44.06 21.85
CA VAL A 11 13.61 -42.91 20.94
C VAL A 11 12.18 -42.38 20.85
N LYS A 12 11.18 -43.24 20.67
CA LYS A 12 9.76 -42.82 20.64
C LYS A 12 9.35 -42.07 21.91
N VAL A 13 9.72 -42.59 23.09
CA VAL A 13 9.44 -41.94 24.38
C VAL A 13 10.03 -40.52 24.42
N VAL A 14 11.27 -40.33 23.96
CA VAL A 14 11.91 -39.01 23.89
C VAL A 14 11.14 -38.07 22.95
N ILE A 15 10.71 -38.55 21.79
CA ILE A 15 10.00 -37.74 20.78
C ILE A 15 8.59 -37.36 21.24
N ASP A 16 7.86 -38.27 21.89
CA ASP A 16 6.54 -37.97 22.45
C ASP A 16 6.64 -36.96 23.60
N ALA A 17 7.69 -37.06 24.43
CA ALA A 17 7.99 -36.07 25.45
C ALA A 17 8.32 -34.70 24.84
N LEU A 18 9.10 -34.67 23.75
CA LEU A 18 9.40 -33.42 23.02
C LEU A 18 8.14 -32.76 22.46
N ARG A 19 7.22 -33.53 21.88
CA ARG A 19 5.93 -33.02 21.37
C ARG A 19 5.14 -32.35 22.50
N THR A 20 5.00 -33.04 23.62
CA THR A 20 4.28 -32.54 24.81
C THR A 20 4.93 -31.25 25.34
N ALA A 21 6.27 -31.20 25.39
CA ALA A 21 7.00 -30.02 25.86
C ALA A 21 6.81 -28.79 24.94
N ARG A 22 6.70 -28.99 23.62
CA ARG A 22 6.44 -27.90 22.67
C ARG A 22 5.00 -27.37 22.75
N GLU A 23 4.02 -28.24 23.01
CA GLU A 23 2.61 -27.86 23.10
C GLU A 23 2.24 -27.18 24.42
N ARG A 24 2.81 -27.65 25.54
CA ARG A 24 2.40 -27.22 26.89
C ARG A 24 3.40 -26.29 27.58
N GLY A 25 4.59 -26.10 27.02
CA GLY A 25 5.65 -25.27 27.60
C GLY A 25 6.28 -25.82 28.89
N GLU A 26 5.83 -26.98 29.37
CA GLU A 26 6.30 -27.66 30.58
C GLU A 26 7.09 -28.93 30.20
N GLY A 27 8.11 -29.30 30.99
CA GLY A 27 8.84 -30.57 30.80
C GLY A 27 10.16 -30.50 30.02
N LYS A 28 10.64 -29.31 29.64
CA LYS A 28 11.93 -29.10 28.93
C LYS A 28 13.11 -29.88 29.55
N ALA A 29 13.27 -29.80 30.87
CA ALA A 29 14.37 -30.46 31.58
C ALA A 29 14.25 -32.00 31.58
N GLU A 30 13.03 -32.53 31.65
CA GLU A 30 12.77 -33.97 31.61
C GLU A 30 13.06 -34.54 30.22
N THR A 31 12.59 -33.88 29.16
CA THR A 31 12.88 -34.29 27.77
C THR A 31 14.39 -34.29 27.49
N LEU A 32 15.12 -33.26 27.94
CA LEU A 32 16.57 -33.19 27.81
C LEU A 32 17.27 -34.32 28.58
N SER A 33 16.81 -34.64 29.79
CA SER A 33 17.34 -35.75 30.59
C SER A 33 17.13 -37.10 29.89
N LEU A 34 15.94 -37.33 29.33
CA LEU A 34 15.64 -38.55 28.56
C LEU A 34 16.56 -38.69 27.33
N ALA A 35 16.76 -37.61 26.59
CA ALA A 35 17.65 -37.59 25.43
C ALA A 35 19.13 -37.77 25.83
N ALA A 36 19.58 -37.17 26.93
CA ALA A 36 20.94 -37.33 27.43
C ALA A 36 21.20 -38.77 27.92
N ASN A 37 20.21 -39.39 28.59
CA ASN A 37 20.28 -40.78 28.99
C ASN A 37 20.38 -41.72 27.78
N LEU A 38 19.72 -41.39 26.67
CA LEU A 38 19.86 -42.16 25.43
C LEU A 38 21.31 -42.16 24.93
N VAL A 39 22.01 -41.02 24.95
CA VAL A 39 23.43 -40.95 24.58
C VAL A 39 24.32 -41.65 25.61
N LYS A 40 24.00 -41.56 26.90
CA LYS A 40 24.76 -42.27 27.94
C LYS A 40 24.75 -43.79 27.75
N ASP A 41 23.60 -44.32 27.35
CA ASP A 41 23.43 -45.77 27.14
C ASP A 41 23.97 -46.22 25.78
N TRP A 42 24.02 -45.32 24.79
CA TRP A 42 24.57 -45.57 23.45
C TRP A 42 25.48 -44.43 22.94
N PRO A 43 26.69 -44.25 23.51
CA PRO A 43 27.52 -43.07 23.27
C PRO A 43 28.12 -42.96 21.86
N GLN A 44 28.15 -44.05 21.10
CA GLN A 44 28.67 -44.11 19.73
C GLN A 44 27.56 -44.34 18.70
N SER A 45 26.30 -44.19 19.10
CA SER A 45 25.18 -44.32 18.17
C SER A 45 24.88 -42.96 17.52
N ALA A 46 25.05 -42.89 16.20
CA ALA A 46 24.69 -41.71 15.41
C ALA A 46 23.22 -41.31 15.65
N LEU A 47 22.33 -42.29 15.82
CA LEU A 47 20.92 -42.07 16.11
C LEU A 47 20.71 -41.43 17.49
N ALA A 48 21.40 -41.90 18.54
CA ALA A 48 21.27 -41.32 19.88
C ALA A 48 21.77 -39.86 19.92
N LEU A 49 22.91 -39.61 19.28
CA LEU A 49 23.50 -38.27 19.16
C LEU A 49 22.62 -37.33 18.35
N HIS A 50 22.04 -37.82 17.24
CA HIS A 50 21.09 -37.06 16.43
C HIS A 50 19.82 -36.69 17.21
N VAL A 51 19.23 -37.63 17.96
CA VAL A 51 18.08 -37.37 18.83
C VAL A 51 18.39 -36.30 19.88
N LEU A 52 19.53 -36.39 20.56
CA LEU A 52 19.94 -35.38 21.54
C LEU A 52 20.09 -34.00 20.90
N GLY A 53 20.77 -33.93 19.76
CA GLY A 53 20.93 -32.68 19.00
C GLY A 53 19.60 -32.09 18.55
N HIS A 54 18.71 -32.92 18.01
CA HIS A 54 17.37 -32.50 17.58
C HIS A 54 16.54 -31.94 18.74
N VAL A 55 16.51 -32.63 19.88
CA VAL A 55 15.79 -32.19 21.08
C VAL A 55 16.33 -30.85 21.58
N ARG A 56 17.66 -30.69 21.68
CA ARG A 56 18.29 -29.42 22.07
C ARG A 56 17.90 -28.28 21.13
N ALA A 57 18.06 -28.48 19.82
CA ALA A 57 17.69 -27.48 18.82
C ALA A 57 16.21 -27.11 18.88
N ALA A 58 15.32 -28.09 19.03
CA ALA A 58 13.87 -27.88 19.13
C ALA A 58 13.44 -27.13 20.41
N LEU A 59 14.23 -27.20 21.48
CA LEU A 59 14.01 -26.51 22.76
C LEU A 59 14.76 -25.17 22.87
N GLY A 60 15.27 -24.66 21.75
CA GLY A 60 15.96 -23.37 21.66
C GLY A 60 17.44 -23.38 22.03
N GLU A 61 18.03 -24.56 22.28
CA GLU A 61 19.45 -24.75 22.60
C GLU A 61 20.24 -25.13 21.35
N ALA A 62 20.13 -24.29 20.31
CA ALA A 62 20.72 -24.56 19.00
C ALA A 62 22.25 -24.64 19.04
N LYS A 63 22.90 -23.85 19.92
CA LYS A 63 24.36 -23.87 20.09
C LYS A 63 24.84 -25.16 20.73
N GLU A 64 24.17 -25.60 21.78
CA GLU A 64 24.45 -26.84 22.50
C GLU A 64 24.06 -28.09 21.69
N ALA A 65 23.23 -27.93 20.66
CA ALA A 65 22.90 -28.98 19.71
C ALA A 65 24.03 -29.27 18.71
N LEU A 66 24.95 -28.34 18.46
CA LEU A 66 25.97 -28.48 17.42
C LEU A 66 26.91 -29.66 17.65
N ASP A 67 27.51 -29.76 18.84
CA ASP A 67 28.48 -30.83 19.16
C ASP A 67 27.92 -32.25 18.90
N PRO A 68 26.75 -32.64 19.48
CA PRO A 68 26.19 -33.98 19.22
C PRO A 68 25.76 -34.17 17.75
N LEU A 69 25.30 -33.11 17.06
CA LEU A 69 24.94 -33.20 15.64
C LEU A 69 26.16 -33.38 14.73
N ILE A 70 27.26 -32.68 15.03
CA ILE A 70 28.54 -32.83 14.32
C ILE A 70 29.06 -34.26 14.48
N ASP A 71 29.02 -34.81 15.70
CA ASP A 71 29.46 -36.18 15.94
C ASP A 71 28.53 -37.21 15.29
N ALA A 72 27.21 -36.98 15.30
CA ALA A 72 26.27 -37.79 14.54
C ALA A 72 26.56 -37.76 13.03
N ALA A 73 26.86 -36.60 12.46
CA ALA A 73 27.16 -36.44 11.04
C ALA A 73 28.48 -37.13 10.64
N LYS A 74 29.47 -37.17 11.54
CA LYS A 74 30.71 -37.94 11.33
C LYS A 74 30.45 -39.44 11.29
N LEU A 75 29.57 -39.94 12.16
CA LEU A 75 29.25 -41.37 12.29
C LEU A 75 28.29 -41.86 11.19
N ALA A 76 27.37 -41.00 10.73
CA ALA A 76 26.35 -41.31 9.72
C ALA A 76 26.44 -40.33 8.53
N ARG A 77 27.57 -40.37 7.80
CA ARG A 77 27.82 -39.48 6.66
C ARG A 77 26.81 -39.60 5.51
N GLY A 78 26.11 -40.73 5.40
CA GLY A 78 25.09 -40.98 4.39
C GLY A 78 23.69 -40.47 4.75
N SER A 79 23.48 -40.01 5.99
CA SER A 79 22.17 -39.62 6.50
C SER A 79 21.81 -38.18 6.12
N LEU A 80 20.79 -38.04 5.27
CA LEU A 80 20.24 -36.73 4.93
C LEU A 80 19.52 -36.07 6.11
N ASP A 81 18.94 -36.85 7.03
CA ASP A 81 18.20 -36.31 8.19
C ASP A 81 19.13 -35.66 9.22
N VAL A 82 20.29 -36.28 9.45
CA VAL A 82 21.34 -35.72 10.30
C VAL A 82 21.88 -34.43 9.69
N ALA A 83 22.18 -34.45 8.38
CA ALA A 83 22.64 -33.26 7.65
C ALA A 83 21.60 -32.13 7.68
N PHE A 84 20.32 -32.44 7.49
CA PHE A 84 19.22 -31.48 7.57
C PHE A 84 19.14 -30.82 8.96
N THR A 85 19.24 -31.63 10.02
CA THR A 85 19.16 -31.12 11.39
C THR A 85 20.38 -30.27 11.75
N LEU A 86 21.58 -30.69 11.32
CA LEU A 86 22.82 -29.94 11.51
C LEU A 86 22.79 -28.61 10.75
N ALA A 87 22.36 -28.60 9.48
CA ALA A 87 22.22 -27.38 8.69
C ALA A 87 21.25 -26.39 9.32
N ARG A 88 20.12 -26.86 9.88
CA ARG A 88 19.19 -26.02 10.64
C ARG A 88 19.81 -25.45 11.91
N ALA A 89 20.61 -26.23 12.64
CA ALA A 89 21.29 -25.77 13.84
C ALA A 89 22.36 -24.70 13.51
N TYR A 90 23.11 -24.89 12.43
CA TYR A 90 24.02 -23.86 11.91
C TYR A 90 23.28 -22.58 11.51
N ALA A 91 22.18 -22.69 10.75
CA ALA A 91 21.35 -21.54 10.38
C ALA A 91 20.76 -20.81 11.59
N ALA A 92 20.29 -21.55 12.61
CA ALA A 92 19.76 -20.98 13.86
C ALA A 92 20.83 -20.29 14.73
N THR A 93 22.11 -20.59 14.51
CA THR A 93 23.25 -19.94 15.18
C THR A 93 23.97 -18.93 14.27
N GLU A 94 23.33 -18.53 13.17
CA GLU A 94 23.85 -17.57 12.18
C GLU A 94 25.18 -17.99 11.52
N GLN A 95 25.47 -19.30 11.51
CA GLN A 95 26.62 -19.89 10.82
C GLN A 95 26.19 -20.36 9.43
N PHE A 96 25.73 -19.42 8.59
CA PHE A 96 25.12 -19.73 7.30
C PHE A 96 26.07 -20.44 6.33
N ASP A 97 27.36 -20.10 6.32
CA ASP A 97 28.34 -20.75 5.44
C ASP A 97 28.46 -22.26 5.73
N LEU A 98 28.55 -22.62 7.02
CA LEU A 98 28.58 -24.03 7.45
C LEU A 98 27.25 -24.75 7.15
N ALA A 99 26.12 -24.05 7.21
CA ALA A 99 24.84 -24.60 6.79
C ALA A 99 24.82 -24.90 5.29
N VAL A 100 25.35 -24.00 4.46
CA VAL A 100 25.48 -24.19 3.01
C VAL A 100 26.38 -25.37 2.68
N GLU A 101 27.60 -25.42 3.26
CA GLU A 101 28.55 -26.52 3.06
C GLU A 101 27.94 -27.88 3.44
N THR A 102 27.22 -27.93 4.57
CA THR A 102 26.53 -29.15 5.04
C THR A 102 25.46 -29.61 4.05
N CYS A 103 24.64 -28.68 3.53
CA CYS A 103 23.62 -29.00 2.53
C CYS A 103 24.23 -29.47 1.20
N GLU A 104 25.25 -28.76 0.69
CA GLU A 104 25.90 -29.12 -0.57
C GLU A 104 26.59 -30.47 -0.49
N PHE A 105 27.28 -30.75 0.62
CA PHE A 105 27.84 -32.07 0.90
C PHE A 105 26.75 -33.16 0.86
N ALA A 106 25.65 -32.97 1.58
CA ALA A 106 24.58 -33.95 1.65
C ALA A 106 23.88 -34.18 0.31
N LEU A 107 23.69 -33.13 -0.49
CA LEU A 107 23.10 -33.20 -1.82
C LEU A 107 24.01 -33.91 -2.84
N GLY A 108 25.33 -33.88 -2.63
CA GLY A 108 26.35 -34.53 -3.45
C GLY A 108 26.57 -36.03 -3.16
N ILE A 109 25.85 -36.62 -2.20
CA ILE A 109 25.99 -38.05 -1.88
C ILE A 109 25.31 -38.90 -2.96
N ASP A 110 26.06 -39.80 -3.59
CA ASP A 110 25.59 -40.66 -4.68
C ASP A 110 24.52 -41.67 -4.24
N ASN A 111 24.71 -42.32 -3.09
CA ASN A 111 23.79 -43.32 -2.54
C ASN A 111 23.50 -43.04 -1.05
N PRO A 112 22.61 -42.07 -0.74
CA PRO A 112 22.26 -41.73 0.63
C PRO A 112 21.47 -42.86 1.31
N ASP A 113 21.57 -42.87 2.64
CA ASP A 113 20.80 -43.78 3.49
C ASP A 113 19.30 -43.48 3.34
N ASP A 114 18.45 -44.51 3.44
CA ASP A 114 17.00 -44.30 3.41
C ASP A 114 16.57 -43.51 4.66
N PRO A 115 15.91 -42.34 4.51
CA PRO A 115 15.40 -41.57 5.65
C PRO A 115 14.48 -42.40 6.56
N ALA A 116 13.86 -43.48 6.07
CA ALA A 116 13.11 -44.43 6.88
C ALA A 116 13.92 -45.01 8.06
N LEU A 117 15.25 -45.15 7.92
CA LEU A 117 16.14 -45.70 8.95
C LEU A 117 16.31 -44.75 10.15
N HIS A 118 16.01 -43.46 9.95
CA HIS A 118 16.15 -42.38 10.94
C HIS A 118 14.89 -41.50 11.01
N ALA A 119 13.73 -42.05 10.62
CA ALA A 119 12.47 -41.35 10.30
C ALA A 119 11.75 -40.63 11.45
N PHE A 120 12.44 -40.30 12.54
CA PHE A 120 11.86 -39.64 13.70
C PHE A 120 11.94 -38.10 13.62
N VAL A 121 12.80 -37.53 12.75
CA VAL A 121 13.03 -36.06 12.68
C VAL A 121 12.28 -35.38 11.54
N ILE A 122 12.12 -36.06 10.40
CA ILE A 122 11.57 -35.44 9.19
C ILE A 122 10.09 -35.79 8.95
N ALA A 123 9.56 -36.82 9.61
CA ALA A 123 8.16 -37.19 9.47
C ALA A 123 7.43 -37.08 10.81
N ASP A 124 6.51 -36.10 10.88
CA ASP A 124 5.30 -36.30 11.63
C ASP A 124 4.65 -37.57 11.07
N SER A 125 4.59 -38.62 11.88
CA SER A 125 4.53 -40.03 11.47
C SER A 125 3.19 -40.48 10.84
N SER A 126 2.42 -39.56 10.25
CA SER A 126 1.16 -39.83 9.54
C SER A 126 1.29 -39.83 8.01
N HIS A 127 2.38 -39.31 7.43
CA HIS A 127 2.54 -39.15 5.98
C HIS A 127 3.96 -39.45 5.46
N LEU A 128 4.56 -40.57 5.86
CA LEU A 128 5.77 -41.06 5.17
C LEU A 128 5.37 -41.56 3.78
N GLU A 129 5.96 -40.96 2.75
CA GLU A 129 5.87 -41.48 1.38
C GLU A 129 6.32 -42.96 1.35
N PRO A 130 5.58 -43.84 0.66
CA PRO A 130 5.77 -45.28 0.79
C PRO A 130 7.10 -45.77 0.19
N SER A 131 7.61 -45.11 -0.86
CA SER A 131 8.86 -45.50 -1.52
C SER A 131 10.10 -44.80 -0.95
N LYS A 132 11.24 -45.50 -0.99
CA LYS A 132 12.55 -44.96 -0.61
C LYS A 132 12.89 -43.73 -1.46
N GLU A 133 12.59 -43.79 -2.74
CA GLU A 133 12.89 -42.74 -3.72
C GLU A 133 12.12 -41.46 -3.41
N ALA A 134 10.84 -41.57 -3.02
CA ALA A 134 10.03 -40.41 -2.66
C ALA A 134 10.53 -39.76 -1.36
N ARG A 135 10.87 -40.54 -0.34
CA ARG A 135 11.48 -40.01 0.90
C ARG A 135 12.80 -39.28 0.63
N LEU A 136 13.65 -39.84 -0.22
CA LEU A 136 14.90 -39.19 -0.64
C LEU A 136 14.65 -37.90 -1.41
N ALA A 137 13.65 -37.86 -2.29
CA ALA A 137 13.30 -36.64 -3.01
C ALA A 137 12.84 -35.52 -2.07
N VAL A 138 11.99 -35.83 -1.09
CA VAL A 138 11.53 -34.88 -0.07
C VAL A 138 12.70 -34.36 0.76
N ALA A 139 13.56 -35.24 1.29
CA ALA A 139 14.72 -34.85 2.09
C ALA A 139 15.70 -33.96 1.29
N LYS A 140 15.95 -34.30 0.02
CA LYS A 140 16.79 -33.47 -0.87
C LYS A 140 16.14 -32.11 -1.14
N GLN A 141 14.82 -32.04 -1.31
CA GLN A 141 14.15 -30.76 -1.52
C GLN A 141 14.26 -29.87 -0.27
N GLN A 142 14.00 -30.41 0.91
CA GLN A 142 14.15 -29.70 2.17
C GLN A 142 15.58 -29.17 2.39
N LEU A 143 16.60 -29.95 2.01
CA LEU A 143 17.99 -29.51 2.03
C LEU A 143 18.26 -28.37 1.04
N ARG A 144 17.67 -28.40 -0.16
CA ARG A 144 17.78 -27.30 -1.13
C ARG A 144 17.13 -26.02 -0.61
N ASP A 145 15.98 -26.13 0.07
CA ASP A 145 15.27 -24.97 0.62
C ASP A 145 16.11 -24.30 1.71
N ILE A 146 16.70 -25.08 2.63
CA ILE A 146 17.65 -24.56 3.63
C ILE A 146 18.88 -23.97 2.96
N CYS A 147 19.43 -24.66 1.95
CA CYS A 147 20.62 -24.18 1.24
C CYS A 147 20.36 -22.83 0.58
N ALA A 148 19.20 -22.64 -0.04
CA ALA A 148 18.80 -21.39 -0.67
C ALA A 148 18.62 -20.26 0.37
N ASP A 149 17.92 -20.53 1.49
CA ASP A 149 17.75 -19.56 2.58
C ASP A 149 19.08 -19.18 3.22
N ALA A 150 19.93 -20.16 3.54
CA ALA A 150 21.26 -19.94 4.12
C ALA A 150 22.18 -19.15 3.18
N LYS A 151 22.20 -19.45 1.87
CA LYS A 151 22.94 -18.67 0.87
C LYS A 151 22.48 -17.22 0.86
N SER A 152 21.16 -16.98 0.83
CA SER A 152 20.59 -15.63 0.85
C SER A 152 21.01 -14.87 2.11
N ARG A 153 20.88 -15.49 3.29
CA ARG A 153 21.24 -14.88 4.58
C ARG A 153 22.74 -14.64 4.74
N SER A 154 23.60 -15.55 4.25
CA SER A 154 25.05 -15.37 4.22
C SER A 154 25.44 -14.11 3.43
N VAL A 155 24.87 -13.94 2.23
CA VAL A 155 25.09 -12.75 1.40
C VAL A 155 24.67 -11.47 2.12
N VAL A 156 23.50 -11.46 2.77
CA VAL A 156 23.04 -10.31 3.58
C VAL A 156 23.98 -10.02 4.75
N GLN A 157 24.48 -11.05 5.43
CA GLN A 157 25.40 -10.88 6.55
C GLN A 157 26.75 -10.31 6.09
N MET A 158 27.31 -10.80 4.98
CA MET A 158 28.53 -10.25 4.38
C MET A 158 28.37 -8.79 3.98
N ALA A 159 27.28 -8.47 3.28
CA ALA A 159 26.95 -7.10 2.90
C ALA A 159 26.85 -6.17 4.12
N ARG A 160 26.23 -6.64 5.22
CA ARG A 160 26.14 -5.91 6.49
C ARG A 160 27.49 -5.68 7.16
N GLN A 161 28.33 -6.71 7.22
CA GLN A 161 29.67 -6.57 7.79
C GLN A 161 30.50 -5.54 7.02
N ARG A 162 30.44 -5.56 5.69
CA ARG A 162 31.10 -4.58 4.82
C ARG A 162 30.62 -3.16 5.10
N TRP A 163 29.31 -2.95 5.11
CA TRP A 163 28.71 -1.65 5.42
C TRP A 163 29.11 -1.11 6.80
N ASN A 164 29.13 -1.97 7.80
CA ASN A 164 29.55 -1.60 9.15
C ASN A 164 31.05 -1.26 9.22
N GLY A 165 31.86 -1.81 8.31
CA GLY A 165 33.26 -1.45 8.14
C GLY A 165 33.51 -0.11 7.43
N MET A 166 32.51 0.45 6.72
CA MET A 166 32.61 1.75 6.06
C MET A 166 32.44 2.91 7.07
N SER A 167 33.21 3.97 6.88
CA SER A 167 33.00 5.29 7.50
C SER A 167 31.75 5.99 6.95
N GLU A 168 31.26 7.03 7.63
CA GLU A 168 30.12 7.82 7.15
C GLU A 168 30.38 8.47 5.78
N GLU A 169 31.60 8.93 5.53
CA GLU A 169 31.99 9.52 4.24
C GLU A 169 31.96 8.46 3.12
N GLU A 170 32.44 7.24 3.40
CA GLU A 170 32.39 6.12 2.46
C GLU A 170 30.96 5.67 2.18
N ARG A 171 30.06 5.63 3.18
CA ARG A 171 28.64 5.29 2.99
C ARG A 171 27.91 6.33 2.15
N ARG A 172 28.12 7.63 2.42
CA ARG A 172 27.55 8.71 1.59
C ARG A 172 28.06 8.65 0.16
N SER A 173 29.35 8.36 -0.04
CA SER A 173 29.92 8.19 -1.37
C SER A 173 29.34 6.96 -2.07
N PHE A 174 29.12 5.86 -1.34
CA PHE A 174 28.56 4.62 -1.88
C PHE A 174 27.11 4.79 -2.34
N LEU A 175 26.30 5.53 -1.57
CA LEU A 175 24.91 5.86 -1.91
C LEU A 175 24.78 6.95 -2.97
N THR A 176 25.89 7.60 -3.34
CA THR A 176 25.93 8.59 -4.44
C THR A 176 26.36 7.89 -5.72
N VAL A 177 25.40 7.44 -6.52
CA VAL A 177 25.69 6.63 -7.72
C VAL A 177 25.54 7.45 -8.99
N SER A 178 26.51 7.38 -9.89
CA SER A 178 26.35 7.98 -11.22
C SER A 178 25.52 7.07 -12.14
N ILE A 179 24.66 7.68 -12.97
CA ILE A 179 23.90 6.95 -13.99
C ILE A 179 24.83 6.19 -14.97
N LYS A 180 26.08 6.66 -15.15
CA LYS A 180 27.09 6.00 -15.98
C LYS A 180 27.50 4.64 -15.42
N GLU A 181 27.69 4.54 -14.10
CA GLU A 181 28.06 3.29 -13.41
C GLU A 181 26.93 2.26 -13.49
N ILE A 182 25.69 2.69 -13.20
CA ILE A 182 24.49 1.83 -13.32
C ILE A 182 24.40 1.27 -14.75
N ARG A 183 24.62 2.12 -15.76
CA ARG A 183 24.60 1.69 -17.17
C ARG A 183 25.70 0.69 -17.48
N ALA A 184 26.93 0.94 -17.04
CA ALA A 184 28.06 0.05 -17.28
C ALA A 184 27.81 -1.35 -16.68
N TYR A 185 27.27 -1.39 -15.46
CA TYR A 185 26.88 -2.63 -14.78
C TYR A 185 25.85 -3.44 -15.59
N HIS A 186 24.76 -2.81 -16.05
CA HIS A 186 23.72 -3.50 -16.83
C HIS A 186 24.15 -3.85 -18.26
N GLN A 187 25.21 -3.22 -18.80
CA GLN A 187 25.80 -3.58 -20.11
C GLN A 187 26.65 -4.85 -20.06
N GLY A 188 27.31 -5.13 -18.94
CA GLY A 188 28.18 -6.30 -18.76
C GLY A 188 27.43 -7.63 -18.60
N ASN A 189 26.15 -7.58 -18.28
CA ASN A 189 25.30 -8.77 -18.17
C ASN A 189 24.89 -9.26 -19.57
N THR A 190 25.13 -10.54 -19.86
CA THR A 190 25.24 -11.18 -21.19
C THR A 190 24.00 -11.17 -22.11
N LYS A 191 22.95 -10.42 -21.77
CA LYS A 191 21.87 -10.03 -22.68
C LYS A 191 21.48 -8.59 -22.36
N PRO A 192 21.32 -7.69 -23.36
CA PRO A 192 20.73 -6.38 -23.10
C PRO A 192 19.32 -6.61 -22.56
N SER A 193 19.18 -6.49 -21.25
CA SER A 193 17.91 -6.66 -20.57
C SER A 193 16.99 -5.53 -21.01
N GLU A 194 15.69 -5.82 -21.05
CA GLU A 194 14.64 -4.80 -21.22
C GLU A 194 14.88 -3.61 -20.26
N LYS A 195 15.36 -3.90 -19.05
CA LYS A 195 15.81 -2.94 -18.02
C LYS A 195 16.83 -1.93 -18.52
N LEU A 196 17.82 -2.34 -19.33
CA LEU A 196 18.82 -1.40 -19.88
C LEU A 196 18.19 -0.49 -20.95
N ARG A 197 17.25 -0.99 -21.75
CA ARG A 197 16.51 -0.18 -22.72
C ARG A 197 15.67 0.87 -21.99
N ASP A 198 14.90 0.45 -21.00
CA ASP A 198 14.01 1.33 -20.23
C ASP A 198 14.80 2.39 -19.46
N LEU A 199 15.93 2.01 -18.86
CA LEU A 199 16.85 2.94 -18.22
C LEU A 199 17.38 3.99 -19.22
N ASN A 200 17.76 3.59 -20.43
CA ASN A 200 18.23 4.54 -21.43
C ASN A 200 17.12 5.50 -21.87
N VAL A 201 15.89 5.02 -22.06
CA VAL A 201 14.72 5.87 -22.38
C VAL A 201 14.47 6.88 -21.26
N ALA A 202 14.50 6.45 -19.99
CA ALA A 202 14.35 7.33 -18.85
C ALA A 202 15.44 8.41 -18.79
N VAL A 203 16.70 8.00 -18.94
CA VAL A 203 17.85 8.92 -18.90
C VAL A 203 17.82 9.92 -20.05
N ASP A 204 17.46 9.49 -21.25
CA ASP A 204 17.37 10.38 -22.41
C ASP A 204 16.21 11.37 -22.27
N PHE A 205 15.08 10.95 -21.69
CA PHE A 205 13.98 11.85 -21.32
C PHE A 205 14.45 12.92 -20.33
N ILE A 206 15.04 12.53 -19.20
CA ILE A 206 15.49 13.45 -18.14
C ILE A 206 16.56 14.41 -18.68
N LYS A 207 17.47 13.94 -19.55
CA LYS A 207 18.45 14.81 -20.21
C LYS A 207 17.80 15.89 -21.08
N GLY A 208 16.73 15.53 -21.78
CA GLY A 208 16.01 16.44 -22.68
C GLY A 208 15.08 17.42 -21.94
N THR A 209 14.47 16.99 -20.83
CA THR A 209 13.40 17.74 -20.15
C THR A 209 13.84 18.38 -18.84
N GLY A 210 14.82 17.80 -18.15
CA GLY A 210 15.18 18.16 -16.79
C GLY A 210 14.17 17.70 -15.72
N GLU A 211 13.10 16.99 -16.12
CA GLU A 211 11.97 16.61 -15.28
C GLU A 211 11.85 15.08 -15.18
N TRP A 212 11.40 14.60 -14.02
CA TRP A 212 11.22 13.18 -13.71
C TRP A 212 9.78 12.71 -13.84
N ILE A 213 8.86 13.64 -13.66
CA ILE A 213 7.43 13.41 -13.64
C ILE A 213 6.88 14.04 -14.91
N CYS A 214 6.05 13.28 -15.62
CA CYS A 214 5.28 13.81 -16.72
C CYS A 214 3.85 13.28 -16.67
N TRP A 215 2.96 13.92 -17.44
CA TRP A 215 1.57 13.50 -17.55
C TRP A 215 1.33 12.96 -18.95
N LEU A 216 0.72 11.78 -19.04
CA LEU A 216 0.41 11.10 -20.28
C LEU A 216 -1.09 11.22 -20.58
N CYS A 217 -1.45 11.81 -21.71
CA CYS A 217 -2.85 11.82 -22.12
C CYS A 217 -3.29 10.41 -22.56
N PRO A 218 -4.34 9.85 -21.93
CA PRO A 218 -4.79 8.48 -22.21
C PRO A 218 -5.37 8.33 -23.62
N ARG A 219 -5.92 9.43 -24.18
CA ARG A 219 -6.60 9.43 -25.49
C ARG A 219 -5.66 9.68 -26.65
N CYS A 220 -4.84 10.75 -26.59
CA CYS A 220 -3.97 11.14 -27.70
C CYS A 220 -2.49 10.77 -27.50
N ARG A 221 -2.12 10.22 -26.34
CA ARG A 221 -0.75 9.80 -25.98
C ARG A 221 0.29 10.93 -25.98
N LYS A 222 -0.14 12.19 -25.97
CA LYS A 222 0.75 13.35 -25.78
C LYS A 222 1.32 13.36 -24.36
N VAL A 223 2.54 13.88 -24.22
CA VAL A 223 3.28 13.98 -22.97
C VAL A 223 3.36 15.44 -22.54
N PHE A 224 3.12 15.71 -21.26
CA PHE A 224 3.16 17.05 -20.67
C PHE A 224 4.12 17.08 -19.49
N LEU A 225 4.88 18.17 -19.33
CA LEU A 225 5.85 18.35 -18.25
C LEU A 225 5.28 19.09 -17.03
N SER A 226 4.00 19.47 -17.08
CA SER A 226 3.32 20.20 -16.01
C SER A 226 1.85 19.77 -15.95
N SER A 227 1.34 19.58 -14.74
CA SER A 227 -0.08 19.30 -14.48
C SER A 227 -0.99 20.33 -15.17
N ASN A 228 -0.69 21.62 -15.00
CA ASN A 228 -1.47 22.70 -15.60
C ASN A 228 -1.57 22.62 -17.15
N LEU A 229 -0.50 22.20 -17.84
CA LEU A 229 -0.52 22.06 -19.30
C LEU A 229 -1.31 20.81 -19.72
N PHE A 230 -1.27 19.76 -18.92
CA PHE A 230 -2.07 18.56 -19.12
C PHE A 230 -3.56 18.85 -18.92
N GLU A 231 -3.92 19.51 -17.82
CA GLU A 231 -5.30 19.92 -17.51
C GLU A 231 -5.86 20.81 -18.62
N LEU A 232 -5.11 21.85 -19.03
CA LEU A 232 -5.50 22.73 -20.12
C LEU A 232 -5.69 21.97 -21.44
N HIS A 233 -4.86 20.95 -21.70
CA HIS A 233 -5.04 20.09 -22.88
C HIS A 233 -6.32 19.27 -22.81
N VAL A 234 -6.59 18.61 -21.67
CA VAL A 234 -7.79 17.78 -21.49
C VAL A 234 -9.05 18.64 -21.61
N GLU A 235 -9.08 19.80 -20.94
CA GLU A 235 -10.22 20.71 -20.99
C GLU A 235 -10.48 21.21 -22.41
N ASN A 236 -9.45 21.60 -23.14
CA ASN A 236 -9.64 22.18 -24.47
C ASN A 236 -9.87 21.15 -25.57
N GLU A 237 -9.28 19.95 -25.51
CA GLU A 237 -9.29 19.00 -26.64
C GLU A 237 -10.16 17.77 -26.39
N HIS A 238 -10.50 17.50 -25.12
CA HIS A 238 -11.24 16.31 -24.71
C HIS A 238 -12.55 16.64 -24.01
N ILE A 239 -12.76 17.89 -23.56
CA ILE A 239 -13.99 18.37 -22.90
C ILE A 239 -14.54 19.60 -23.65
N HIS A 240 -14.82 19.44 -24.95
CA HIS A 240 -15.08 20.56 -25.87
C HIS A 240 -16.38 21.36 -25.62
N GLU A 241 -17.34 20.84 -24.84
CA GLU A 241 -18.65 21.49 -24.67
C GLU A 241 -18.83 22.20 -23.32
N LEU A 242 -17.98 21.91 -22.32
CA LEU A 242 -18.18 22.46 -20.97
C LEU A 242 -18.01 23.98 -20.95
N HIS A 243 -17.03 24.52 -21.70
CA HIS A 243 -16.71 25.95 -21.70
C HIS A 243 -17.89 26.84 -22.13
N GLU A 244 -18.78 26.34 -23.01
CA GLU A 244 -19.97 27.08 -23.45
C GLU A 244 -21.04 27.17 -22.36
N TRP A 245 -21.06 26.22 -21.41
CA TRP A 245 -22.07 26.10 -20.37
C TRP A 245 -21.60 26.53 -18.98
N LEU A 246 -20.30 26.81 -18.79
CA LEU A 246 -19.73 27.29 -17.53
C LEU A 246 -20.46 28.53 -16.96
N SER A 247 -20.97 29.42 -17.82
CA SER A 247 -21.74 30.59 -17.35
C SER A 247 -23.13 30.27 -16.82
N SER A 248 -23.66 29.07 -17.13
CA SER A 248 -24.97 28.58 -16.70
C SER A 248 -24.89 27.71 -15.45
N VAL A 249 -23.70 27.21 -15.11
CA VAL A 249 -23.42 26.50 -13.86
C VAL A 249 -23.53 27.49 -12.69
N PRO A 250 -24.30 27.20 -11.63
CA PRO A 250 -24.38 28.04 -10.45
C PRO A 250 -22.99 28.25 -9.83
N LYS A 251 -22.75 29.43 -9.27
CA LYS A 251 -21.49 29.71 -8.58
C LYS A 251 -21.48 29.09 -7.19
N ARG A 252 -20.35 28.46 -6.82
CA ARG A 252 -20.04 28.08 -5.44
C ARG A 252 -20.02 29.30 -4.54
N ILE A 253 -20.50 29.14 -3.31
CA ILE A 253 -20.35 30.14 -2.25
C ILE A 253 -18.87 30.37 -1.96
N SER A 254 -18.49 31.61 -1.63
CA SER A 254 -17.12 31.92 -1.22
C SER A 254 -16.89 31.49 0.23
N ASP A 255 -15.62 31.30 0.61
CA ASP A 255 -15.24 30.97 2.00
C ASP A 255 -15.79 31.98 3.02
N GLU A 256 -15.82 33.27 2.66
CA GLU A 256 -16.42 34.34 3.45
C GLU A 256 -17.94 34.17 3.68
N GLN A 257 -18.65 33.63 2.67
CA GLN A 257 -20.08 33.35 2.79
C GLN A 257 -20.34 32.08 3.61
N THR A 258 -19.47 31.06 3.47
CA THR A 258 -19.52 29.85 4.28
C THR A 258 -19.34 30.18 5.76
N GLU A 259 -18.33 30.97 6.12
CA GLU A 259 -18.08 31.38 7.51
C GLU A 259 -19.25 32.20 8.09
N PHE A 260 -19.87 33.06 7.27
CA PHE A 260 -21.06 33.81 7.69
C PHE A 260 -22.28 32.90 7.92
N ILE A 261 -22.46 31.91 7.05
CA ILE A 261 -23.51 30.89 7.15
C ILE A 261 -23.30 30.06 8.43
N ASP A 262 -22.08 29.61 8.69
CA ASP A 262 -21.68 28.91 9.92
C ASP A 262 -21.94 29.76 11.17
N TYR A 263 -21.55 31.03 11.15
CA TYR A 263 -21.81 31.96 12.26
C TYR A 263 -23.31 32.17 12.52
N TRP A 264 -24.12 32.26 11.45
CA TRP A 264 -25.58 32.36 11.55
C TRP A 264 -26.19 31.09 12.16
N PHE A 265 -25.67 29.92 11.83
CA PHE A 265 -26.08 28.65 12.44
C PHE A 265 -25.76 28.64 13.94
N VAL A 266 -24.53 28.99 14.33
CA VAL A 266 -24.05 28.98 15.72
C VAL A 266 -24.76 30.02 16.60
N SER A 267 -24.95 31.24 16.12
CA SER A 267 -25.57 32.34 16.88
C SER A 267 -27.04 32.10 17.25
N SER A 268 -27.68 31.15 16.57
CA SER A 268 -29.08 30.79 16.81
C SER A 268 -29.27 29.63 17.81
N MET A 269 -28.19 28.90 18.14
CA MET A 269 -28.17 27.87 19.18
C MET A 269 -27.97 28.47 20.58
N THR A 270 -27.46 29.69 20.69
CA THR A 270 -27.14 30.36 21.96
C THR A 270 -28.27 31.21 22.54
N SER A 271 -29.51 31.07 22.04
CA SER A 271 -30.67 31.69 22.70
C SER A 271 -31.08 30.84 23.91
N ASP A 272 -30.35 30.98 25.02
CA ASP A 272 -30.63 30.41 26.35
C ASP A 272 -31.91 30.97 27.01
N VAL A 273 -33.02 30.97 26.28
CA VAL A 273 -34.36 31.17 26.84
C VAL A 273 -35.15 29.94 26.47
N ILE A 274 -35.26 29.00 27.41
CA ILE A 274 -36.16 27.83 27.31
C ILE A 274 -37.57 28.37 27.03
N PRO A 275 -38.14 28.21 25.82
CA PRO A 275 -39.53 28.57 25.60
C PRO A 275 -40.36 27.38 26.06
N THR A 276 -41.32 27.65 26.94
CA THR A 276 -42.39 26.72 27.25
C THR A 276 -43.16 26.39 25.96
N GLY A 277 -42.81 25.25 25.34
CA GLY A 277 -43.41 24.72 24.11
C GLY A 277 -42.81 25.34 22.85
N GLU A 278 -41.94 24.58 22.16
CA GLU A 278 -41.48 24.93 20.81
C GLU A 278 -42.68 25.24 19.92
N THR A 279 -42.71 26.45 19.38
CA THR A 279 -43.72 26.83 18.41
C THR A 279 -43.45 26.11 17.10
N GLU A 280 -44.48 25.73 16.35
CA GLU A 280 -44.33 25.03 15.06
C GLU A 280 -43.39 25.78 14.09
N GLY A 281 -43.33 27.12 14.18
CA GLY A 281 -42.41 27.94 13.38
C GLY A 281 -40.93 27.73 13.73
N GLU A 282 -40.59 27.49 15.00
CA GLU A 282 -39.21 27.19 15.43
C GLU A 282 -38.75 25.83 14.91
N LYS A 283 -39.64 24.83 14.90
CA LYS A 283 -39.35 23.50 14.33
C LYS A 283 -39.07 23.57 12.84
N ILE A 284 -39.91 24.31 12.10
CA ILE A 284 -39.71 24.52 10.66
C ILE A 284 -38.40 25.26 10.41
N LEU A 285 -38.10 26.31 11.17
CA LEU A 285 -36.84 27.04 11.03
C LEU A 285 -35.61 26.16 11.30
N SER A 286 -35.66 25.29 12.32
CA SER A 286 -34.60 24.31 12.59
C SER A 286 -34.43 23.29 11.46
N LYS A 287 -35.54 22.81 10.87
CA LYS A 287 -35.51 21.92 9.71
C LYS A 287 -34.84 22.58 8.50
N ILE A 288 -35.21 23.82 8.20
CA ILE A 288 -34.62 24.62 7.12
C ILE A 288 -33.12 24.82 7.34
N LYS A 289 -32.70 25.07 8.58
CA LYS A 289 -31.29 25.23 8.92
C LYS A 289 -30.49 23.96 8.69
N ASN A 290 -30.98 22.82 9.19
CA ASN A 290 -30.31 21.54 9.02
C ASN A 290 -30.15 21.18 7.54
N LEU A 291 -31.18 21.39 6.71
CA LEU A 291 -31.07 21.17 5.27
C LEU A 291 -29.99 22.05 4.63
N LEU A 292 -29.91 23.34 5.00
CA LEU A 292 -28.89 24.24 4.46
C LEU A 292 -27.47 23.88 4.93
N LEU A 293 -27.32 23.35 6.16
CA LEU A 293 -26.08 22.76 6.65
C LEU A 293 -25.69 21.53 5.83
N ASP A 294 -26.61 20.59 5.64
CA ASP A 294 -26.36 19.38 4.85
C ASP A 294 -25.93 19.70 3.42
N LEU A 295 -26.57 20.70 2.79
CA LEU A 295 -26.18 21.19 1.46
C LEU A 295 -24.81 21.87 1.43
N ASN A 296 -24.42 22.52 2.53
CA ASN A 296 -23.09 23.14 2.68
C ASN A 296 -22.00 22.07 2.84
N ASP A 297 -22.24 21.08 3.70
CA ASP A 297 -21.33 19.95 3.94
C ASP A 297 -21.11 19.12 2.66
N LEU A 298 -22.17 18.93 1.87
CA LEU A 298 -22.11 18.30 0.55
C LEU A 298 -21.50 19.20 -0.54
N LYS A 299 -21.13 20.45 -0.24
CA LYS A 299 -20.58 21.45 -1.18
C LYS A 299 -21.50 21.74 -2.38
N VAL A 300 -22.80 21.56 -2.22
CA VAL A 300 -23.81 21.78 -3.28
C VAL A 300 -24.55 23.12 -3.13
N LEU A 301 -24.30 23.86 -2.05
CA LEU A 301 -24.90 25.17 -1.82
C LEU A 301 -24.31 26.22 -2.78
N SER A 302 -25.18 26.82 -3.61
CA SER A 302 -24.78 27.85 -4.59
C SER A 302 -25.17 29.26 -4.16
N VAL A 303 -24.39 30.25 -4.62
CA VAL A 303 -24.68 31.69 -4.46
C VAL A 303 -26.05 32.02 -5.07
N ASP A 304 -26.40 31.40 -6.20
CA ASP A 304 -27.68 31.60 -6.86
C ASP A 304 -28.84 31.11 -5.98
N LEU A 305 -28.70 29.95 -5.34
CA LEU A 305 -29.70 29.40 -4.42
C LEU A 305 -29.89 30.31 -3.21
N VAL A 306 -28.79 30.73 -2.56
CA VAL A 306 -28.82 31.67 -1.42
C VAL A 306 -29.48 32.99 -1.81
N ASN A 307 -29.12 33.57 -2.95
CA ASN A 307 -29.72 34.81 -3.43
C ASN A 307 -31.20 34.65 -3.77
N ASN A 308 -31.60 33.51 -4.35
CA ASN A 308 -32.99 33.23 -4.65
C ASN A 308 -33.81 33.06 -3.35
N LEU A 309 -33.26 32.40 -2.33
CA LEU A 309 -33.89 32.28 -1.00
C LEU A 309 -34.13 33.65 -0.38
N VAL A 310 -33.11 34.51 -0.37
CA VAL A 310 -33.23 35.89 0.15
C VAL A 310 -34.27 36.70 -0.63
N LYS A 311 -34.30 36.58 -1.97
CA LYS A 311 -35.30 37.26 -2.80
C LYS A 311 -36.72 36.77 -2.53
N LEU A 312 -36.90 35.45 -2.40
CA LEU A 312 -38.19 34.85 -2.08
C LEU A 312 -38.66 35.37 -0.71
N THR A 313 -37.82 35.32 0.32
CA THR A 313 -38.17 35.85 1.64
C THR A 313 -38.57 37.34 1.60
N LYS A 314 -37.84 38.17 0.84
CA LYS A 314 -38.15 39.59 0.69
C LYS A 314 -39.51 39.85 0.03
N ALA A 315 -39.90 39.05 -0.96
CA ALA A 315 -41.20 39.18 -1.61
C ALA A 315 -42.37 38.98 -0.63
N TRP A 316 -42.16 38.28 0.48
CA TRP A 316 -43.18 37.96 1.49
C TRP A 316 -43.18 38.96 2.65
N VAL A 317 -42.01 39.46 3.06
CA VAL A 317 -41.85 40.43 4.17
C VAL A 317 -42.11 41.88 3.72
N GLY A 318 -41.99 42.17 2.42
CA GLY A 318 -42.10 43.51 1.84
C GLY A 318 -40.76 44.26 1.77
N GLU A 319 -40.54 45.06 0.73
CA GLU A 319 -39.30 45.82 0.54
C GLU A 319 -39.24 47.04 1.48
N GLY A 320 -38.63 46.85 2.65
CA GLY A 320 -38.30 47.93 3.60
C GLY A 320 -36.77 48.09 3.78
N PRO A 321 -36.27 49.28 4.13
CA PRO A 321 -34.84 49.55 4.34
C PRO A 321 -34.23 48.80 5.54
N THR A 322 -35.04 48.13 6.36
CA THR A 322 -34.65 47.38 7.56
C THR A 322 -34.51 45.87 7.35
N VAL A 323 -34.76 45.35 6.14
CA VAL A 323 -34.69 43.89 5.87
C VAL A 323 -33.25 43.47 5.55
N PRO A 324 -32.66 42.49 6.26
CA PRO A 324 -31.32 41.98 5.99
C PRO A 324 -31.14 41.52 4.54
N GLN A 325 -29.94 41.72 3.98
CA GLN A 325 -29.59 41.30 2.61
C GLN A 325 -29.00 39.89 2.53
N HIS A 326 -29.03 39.14 3.64
CA HIS A 326 -28.44 37.81 3.79
C HIS A 326 -29.46 36.87 4.44
N LEU A 327 -29.14 35.57 4.55
CA LEU A 327 -30.04 34.48 4.99
C LEU A 327 -30.77 34.72 6.32
N SER A 328 -30.27 35.63 7.17
CA SER A 328 -30.95 36.03 8.40
C SER A 328 -32.36 36.62 8.19
N CYS A 329 -32.69 37.11 6.98
CA CYS A 329 -34.05 37.59 6.69
C CYS A 329 -35.11 36.49 6.82
N ILE A 330 -34.74 35.21 6.75
CA ILE A 330 -35.65 34.06 6.96
C ILE A 330 -36.30 34.10 8.35
N THR A 331 -35.62 34.64 9.37
CA THR A 331 -36.17 34.76 10.73
C THR A 331 -37.25 35.84 10.85
N LEU A 332 -37.47 36.65 9.82
CA LEU A 332 -38.50 37.69 9.77
C LEU A 332 -39.81 37.21 9.16
N LEU A 333 -39.86 35.98 8.63
CA LEU A 333 -41.08 35.40 8.06
C LEU A 333 -42.11 35.11 9.15
N ASP A 334 -43.38 35.36 8.83
CA ASP A 334 -44.49 34.95 9.68
C ASP A 334 -44.72 33.42 9.59
N ARG A 335 -45.62 32.90 10.42
CA ARG A 335 -45.88 31.44 10.48
C ARG A 335 -46.35 30.87 9.14
N GLY A 336 -47.06 31.66 8.33
CA GLY A 336 -47.50 31.26 6.98
C GLY A 336 -46.33 31.17 6.01
N GLY A 337 -45.47 32.19 5.97
CA GLY A 337 -44.27 32.22 5.13
C GLY A 337 -43.26 31.14 5.48
N LEU A 338 -43.05 30.85 6.77
CA LEU A 338 -42.19 29.74 7.21
C LEU A 338 -42.74 28.38 6.75
N HIS A 339 -44.04 28.15 6.84
CA HIS A 339 -44.65 26.89 6.40
C HIS A 339 -44.53 26.68 4.89
N VAL A 340 -44.72 27.73 4.08
CA VAL A 340 -44.56 27.62 2.62
C VAL A 340 -43.10 27.38 2.26
N LEU A 341 -42.17 28.12 2.86
CA LEU A 341 -40.74 27.91 2.64
C LEU A 341 -40.31 26.50 3.09
N GLY A 342 -40.80 26.02 4.23
CA GLY A 342 -40.62 24.65 4.70
C GLY A 342 -41.12 23.63 3.69
N SER A 343 -42.36 23.77 3.19
CA SER A 343 -42.92 22.89 2.15
C SER A 343 -42.15 22.94 0.83
N CYS A 344 -41.63 24.10 0.44
CA CYS A 344 -40.77 24.25 -0.73
C CYS A 344 -39.43 23.50 -0.57
N LEU A 345 -38.90 23.48 0.65
CA LEU A 345 -37.65 22.81 1.00
C LEU A 345 -37.83 21.30 1.26
N ASP A 346 -38.99 20.87 1.72
CA ASP A 346 -39.39 19.44 1.78
C ASP A 346 -39.42 18.79 0.38
N LEU A 347 -39.59 19.59 -0.69
CA LEU A 347 -39.46 19.11 -2.07
C LEU A 347 -38.00 18.92 -2.51
N LEU A 348 -37.04 19.46 -1.75
CA LEU A 348 -35.60 19.27 -1.95
C LEU A 348 -35.06 18.09 -1.13
N GLU A 349 -35.84 17.54 -0.20
CA GLU A 349 -35.45 16.43 0.69
C GLU A 349 -35.11 15.08 0.02
N PRO A 350 -35.53 14.73 -1.22
CA PRO A 350 -34.90 13.59 -1.89
C PRO A 350 -33.59 14.08 -2.51
N LEU A 351 -32.62 14.41 -1.65
CA LEU A 351 -31.26 14.70 -2.08
C LEU A 351 -30.64 13.43 -2.63
N PRO A 352 -29.87 13.52 -3.73
CA PRO A 352 -29.12 12.38 -4.22
C PRO A 352 -28.17 11.92 -3.13
N THR A 353 -28.25 10.64 -2.75
CA THR A 353 -27.19 9.97 -2.00
C THR A 353 -25.95 9.99 -2.88
N VAL A 354 -25.14 11.03 -2.76
CA VAL A 354 -23.73 10.97 -3.14
C VAL A 354 -23.17 9.87 -2.26
N SER A 355 -22.82 8.75 -2.88
CA SER A 355 -22.09 7.69 -2.23
C SER A 355 -20.77 8.30 -1.77
N THR A 356 -20.71 8.77 -0.53
CA THR A 356 -19.46 8.95 0.19
C THR A 356 -18.89 7.56 0.31
N GLY A 357 -18.13 7.15 -0.70
CA GLY A 357 -17.12 6.13 -0.52
C GLY A 357 -16.17 6.68 0.53
N ASP A 358 -16.47 6.37 1.79
CA ASP A 358 -15.49 6.33 2.87
C ASP A 358 -14.51 5.20 2.53
N ASP A 359 -13.74 5.42 1.48
CA ASP A 359 -12.45 4.79 1.28
C ASP A 359 -11.42 5.89 1.59
N GLU A 360 -11.29 6.24 2.88
CA GLU A 360 -9.94 6.30 3.45
C GLU A 360 -9.35 4.88 3.37
N GLN A 361 -9.14 4.38 2.14
CA GLN A 361 -8.07 3.45 1.91
C GLN A 361 -6.83 4.25 2.26
N ASP A 362 -6.32 3.91 3.44
CA ASP A 362 -4.90 3.87 3.80
C ASP A 362 -4.15 3.34 2.57
N SER A 363 -3.98 4.21 1.58
CA SER A 363 -3.09 4.05 0.46
C SER A 363 -1.73 4.21 1.09
N ARG A 364 -1.29 3.12 1.73
CA ARG A 364 0.10 2.77 1.85
C ARG A 364 0.62 2.69 0.44
N ASP A 365 0.95 3.86 -0.09
CA ASP A 365 1.77 4.03 -1.25
C ASP A 365 3.04 3.22 -0.99
N PRO A 366 3.26 2.10 -1.68
CA PRO A 366 4.51 1.35 -1.53
C PRO A 366 5.71 2.20 -1.99
N PHE A 367 5.41 3.34 -2.63
CA PHE A 367 6.35 4.30 -3.17
C PHE A 367 6.05 5.71 -2.64
N ARG A 368 5.96 5.85 -1.30
CA ARG A 368 6.25 7.15 -0.68
C ARG A 368 7.54 7.68 -1.35
N PRO A 369 7.54 8.91 -1.90
CA PRO A 369 8.62 9.34 -2.80
C PRO A 369 9.94 9.13 -2.07
N LEU A 370 10.77 8.22 -2.58
CA LEU A 370 12.15 8.19 -2.14
C LEU A 370 12.70 9.59 -2.42
N ASP A 371 13.22 10.26 -1.39
CA ASP A 371 13.96 11.52 -1.52
C ASP A 371 15.29 11.23 -2.24
N VAL A 372 15.14 10.91 -3.53
CA VAL A 372 16.22 10.81 -4.50
C VAL A 372 16.53 12.23 -4.91
N GLU A 373 17.44 12.87 -4.19
CA GLU A 373 17.99 14.16 -4.61
C GLU A 373 18.96 13.91 -5.76
N LEU A 374 18.56 14.32 -6.96
CA LEU A 374 19.44 14.31 -8.11
C LEU A 374 20.14 15.65 -8.25
N VAL A 375 21.46 15.66 -8.12
CA VAL A 375 22.27 16.85 -8.40
C VAL A 375 22.37 17.01 -9.92
N LYS A 376 21.70 18.04 -10.45
CA LYS A 376 21.50 18.31 -11.89
C LYS A 376 22.80 18.40 -12.70
N ASP A 377 23.93 18.71 -12.07
CA ASP A 377 25.20 18.93 -12.78
C ASP A 377 26.01 17.66 -13.05
N ALA A 378 25.67 16.50 -12.45
CA ALA A 378 26.45 15.26 -12.58
C ALA A 378 25.65 14.00 -12.97
N PHE A 379 24.31 14.06 -13.06
CA PHE A 379 23.47 12.86 -13.20
C PHE A 379 23.81 11.80 -12.13
N THR A 380 24.00 12.26 -10.90
CA THR A 380 24.25 11.42 -9.72
C THR A 380 22.98 11.31 -8.91
N VAL A 381 22.63 10.09 -8.55
CA VAL A 381 21.46 9.72 -7.76
C VAL A 381 21.94 9.50 -6.32
N TYR A 382 21.46 10.31 -5.38
CA TYR A 382 21.71 10.11 -3.96
C TYR A 382 20.53 9.39 -3.30
N ILE A 383 20.80 8.50 -2.36
CA ILE A 383 19.81 7.86 -1.50
C ILE A 383 20.11 8.27 -0.06
N ASP A 384 19.13 8.79 0.66
CA ASP A 384 19.26 9.00 2.10
C ASP A 384 19.41 7.64 2.82
N GLU A 385 20.35 7.56 3.77
CA GLU A 385 20.55 6.38 4.62
C GLU A 385 19.31 6.05 5.48
N ASN A 386 18.44 7.02 5.76
CA ASN A 386 17.28 6.90 6.68
C ASN A 386 15.97 6.45 6.00
N LEU A 387 16.03 5.99 4.76
CA LEU A 387 14.88 6.02 3.84
C LEU A 387 13.77 4.97 4.03
N PRO A 388 13.95 3.80 4.70
CA PRO A 388 12.84 2.89 4.92
C PRO A 388 12.26 3.07 6.33
N ARG A 389 11.51 4.15 6.55
CA ARG A 389 10.59 4.23 7.71
C ARG A 389 9.39 3.32 7.48
N ASN A 390 9.59 2.02 7.62
CA ASN A 390 8.50 1.12 7.99
C ASN A 390 8.40 1.10 9.52
N THR A 391 7.16 1.26 9.97
CA THR A 391 6.69 1.32 11.35
C THR A 391 7.38 0.38 12.34
N VAL A 392 7.78 0.97 13.48
CA VAL A 392 7.97 0.36 14.82
C VAL A 392 9.14 -0.62 14.99
N GLY A 393 10.24 -0.11 15.58
CA GLY A 393 11.14 -0.89 16.43
C GLY A 393 12.41 -1.49 15.80
N SER A 394 12.61 -1.35 14.50
CA SER A 394 13.80 -1.85 13.79
C SER A 394 14.90 -0.77 13.70
N SER A 395 16.17 -1.17 13.81
CA SER A 395 17.31 -0.29 13.51
C SER A 395 17.24 0.19 12.05
N ASP A 396 17.57 1.46 11.77
CA ASP A 396 17.53 2.05 10.41
C ASP A 396 18.32 1.22 9.39
N GLN A 397 19.37 0.52 9.84
CA GLN A 397 20.18 -0.37 9.02
C GLN A 397 19.42 -1.63 8.55
N ASP A 398 18.61 -2.25 9.41
CA ASP A 398 17.88 -3.48 9.05
C ASP A 398 16.86 -3.23 7.95
N ALA A 399 16.27 -2.04 7.97
CA ALA A 399 15.33 -1.61 6.97
C ALA A 399 16.04 -1.32 5.63
N LEU A 400 17.26 -0.75 5.64
CA LEU A 400 18.09 -0.56 4.43
C LEU A 400 18.49 -1.90 3.81
N PHE A 401 18.96 -2.87 4.61
CA PHE A 401 19.35 -4.18 4.10
C PHE A 401 18.15 -4.97 3.61
N SER A 402 17.03 -4.95 4.34
CA SER A 402 15.78 -5.53 3.84
C SER A 402 15.40 -4.90 2.51
N TRP A 403 15.47 -3.57 2.38
CA TRP A 403 15.17 -2.91 1.12
C TRP A 403 16.15 -3.33 0.02
N LEU A 404 17.47 -3.33 0.23
CA LEU A 404 18.47 -3.71 -0.78
C LEU A 404 18.36 -5.19 -1.19
N SER A 405 18.20 -6.09 -0.22
CA SER A 405 18.22 -7.54 -0.43
C SER A 405 16.93 -8.10 -0.99
N THR A 406 15.79 -7.46 -0.69
CA THR A 406 14.51 -7.87 -1.27
C THR A 406 14.63 -7.66 -2.78
N PRO A 407 14.54 -8.71 -3.61
CA PRO A 407 14.37 -8.49 -5.04
C PRO A 407 13.18 -7.56 -5.19
N LEU A 408 13.34 -6.40 -5.83
CA LEU A 408 12.17 -5.71 -6.34
C LEU A 408 11.58 -6.74 -7.30
N SER A 409 10.55 -7.43 -6.82
CA SER A 409 9.93 -8.54 -7.51
C SER A 409 9.75 -8.11 -8.96
N GLU A 410 10.17 -8.98 -9.85
CA GLU A 410 9.54 -9.11 -11.15
C GLU A 410 8.08 -9.50 -10.88
N ASP A 411 7.31 -8.55 -10.34
CA ASP A 411 5.87 -8.62 -10.32
C ASP A 411 5.47 -8.65 -11.81
N PRO A 412 4.61 -9.59 -12.24
CA PRO A 412 4.11 -9.63 -13.61
C PRO A 412 3.55 -8.28 -14.13
N ALA A 413 3.30 -7.32 -13.23
CA ALA A 413 2.80 -5.98 -13.50
C ALA A 413 3.87 -4.85 -13.58
N THR A 414 5.16 -5.09 -13.31
CA THR A 414 6.18 -4.01 -13.22
C THR A 414 7.17 -3.98 -14.39
N SER A 415 6.76 -4.38 -15.60
CA SER A 415 7.50 -3.92 -16.78
C SER A 415 7.19 -2.44 -17.01
N TRP A 416 8.15 -1.66 -17.52
CA TRP A 416 7.94 -0.27 -17.93
C TRP A 416 6.71 -0.10 -18.84
N SER A 417 6.52 -1.09 -19.73
CA SER A 417 5.37 -1.16 -20.63
C SER A 417 4.05 -1.35 -19.88
N CYS A 418 4.04 -2.14 -18.80
CA CYS A 418 2.88 -2.33 -17.93
C CYS A 418 2.54 -1.05 -17.18
N MET A 419 3.51 -0.37 -16.55
CA MET A 419 3.24 0.92 -15.88
C MET A 419 2.66 1.96 -16.84
N ARG A 420 3.21 2.03 -18.06
CA ARG A 420 2.70 2.94 -19.09
C ARG A 420 1.30 2.54 -19.53
N GLN A 421 1.06 1.26 -19.71
CA GLN A 421 -0.25 0.73 -20.12
C GLN A 421 -1.31 0.95 -19.03
N ASP A 422 -0.96 0.77 -17.76
CA ASP A 422 -1.82 1.01 -16.60
C ASP A 422 -2.18 2.49 -16.46
N CYS A 423 -1.21 3.38 -16.66
CA CYS A 423 -1.44 4.82 -16.70
C CYS A 423 -2.43 5.20 -17.82
N LEU A 424 -2.29 4.59 -18.99
CA LEU A 424 -3.18 4.82 -20.14
C LEU A 424 -4.57 4.21 -19.94
N SER A 425 -4.69 3.00 -19.39
CA SER A 425 -5.98 2.33 -19.17
C SER A 425 -6.78 3.02 -18.07
N LYS A 426 -6.20 3.20 -16.88
CA LYS A 426 -6.86 3.88 -15.76
C LYS A 426 -7.22 5.33 -16.13
N GLY A 427 -6.31 6.01 -16.83
CA GLY A 427 -6.59 7.35 -17.35
C GLY A 427 -7.74 7.38 -18.36
N ALA A 428 -7.87 6.35 -19.22
CA ALA A 428 -8.96 6.26 -20.18
C ALA A 428 -10.31 6.04 -19.48
N ASP A 429 -10.35 5.16 -18.48
CA ASP A 429 -11.56 4.88 -17.69
C ASP A 429 -12.05 6.13 -16.95
N VAL A 430 -11.14 6.84 -16.26
CA VAL A 430 -11.47 8.11 -15.56
C VAL A 430 -11.90 9.19 -16.55
N LEU A 431 -11.27 9.27 -17.73
CA LEU A 431 -11.66 10.24 -18.76
C LEU A 431 -13.04 9.92 -19.36
N GLU A 432 -13.41 8.66 -19.50
CA GLU A 432 -14.75 8.24 -19.94
C GLU A 432 -15.81 8.65 -18.91
N MET A 433 -15.61 8.29 -17.64
CA MET A 433 -16.48 8.73 -16.54
C MET A 433 -16.60 10.26 -16.46
N LEU A 434 -15.49 10.98 -16.65
CA LEU A 434 -15.48 12.44 -16.67
C LEU A 434 -16.36 12.99 -17.78
N ASN A 435 -16.30 12.43 -18.98
CA ASN A 435 -17.15 12.86 -20.10
C ASN A 435 -18.64 12.57 -19.82
N GLU A 436 -18.98 11.40 -19.28
CA GLU A 436 -20.37 11.08 -18.92
C GLU A 436 -20.97 12.07 -17.90
N LYS A 437 -20.16 12.48 -16.91
CA LYS A 437 -20.57 13.46 -15.90
C LYS A 437 -20.66 14.87 -16.48
N VAL A 438 -19.75 15.26 -17.37
CA VAL A 438 -19.82 16.54 -18.09
C VAL A 438 -21.07 16.59 -18.98
N ASP A 439 -21.39 15.53 -19.70
CA ASP A 439 -22.59 15.47 -20.54
C ASP A 439 -23.87 15.62 -19.70
N SER A 440 -23.92 14.92 -18.56
CA SER A 440 -25.01 15.05 -17.57
C SER A 440 -25.13 16.48 -17.02
N LEU A 441 -23.99 17.11 -16.72
CA LEU A 441 -23.93 18.50 -16.24
C LEU A 441 -24.46 19.47 -17.29
N ILE A 442 -24.05 19.32 -18.54
CA ILE A 442 -24.49 20.14 -19.68
C ILE A 442 -25.99 19.98 -19.91
N GLU A 443 -26.52 18.74 -19.88
CA GLU A 443 -27.95 18.50 -19.99
C GLU A 443 -28.72 19.23 -18.89
N LYS A 444 -28.30 19.13 -17.62
CA LYS A 444 -28.97 19.82 -16.50
C LYS A 444 -28.86 21.34 -16.61
N ALA A 445 -27.71 21.87 -17.04
CA ALA A 445 -27.53 23.30 -17.29
C ALA A 445 -28.46 23.80 -18.42
N ARG A 446 -28.64 23.01 -19.50
CA ARG A 446 -29.62 23.29 -20.57
C ARG A 446 -31.05 23.33 -20.03
N HIS A 447 -31.44 22.36 -19.19
CA HIS A 447 -32.76 22.33 -18.57
C HIS A 447 -33.00 23.57 -17.69
N LYS A 448 -32.02 23.96 -16.86
CA LYS A 448 -32.07 25.19 -16.07
C LYS A 448 -32.24 26.42 -16.96
N HIS A 449 -31.46 26.53 -18.03
CA HIS A 449 -31.55 27.65 -18.97
C HIS A 449 -32.95 27.76 -19.59
N LEU A 450 -33.54 26.64 -20.03
CA LEU A 450 -34.90 26.60 -20.59
C LEU A 450 -35.98 26.93 -19.53
N LEU A 451 -35.79 26.48 -18.29
CA LEU A 451 -36.71 26.80 -17.20
C LEU A 451 -36.75 28.32 -16.92
N ILE A 452 -35.59 28.98 -16.92
CA ILE A 452 -35.47 30.44 -16.72
C ILE A 452 -36.25 31.23 -17.79
N LEU A 453 -36.28 30.75 -19.02
CA LEU A 453 -36.96 31.43 -20.13
C LEU A 453 -38.49 31.31 -20.08
N THR A 454 -39.06 30.38 -19.30
CA THR A 454 -40.47 29.95 -19.47
C THR A 454 -41.41 30.20 -18.29
N ARG A 455 -40.95 30.52 -17.07
CA ARG A 455 -41.83 30.59 -15.87
C ARG A 455 -41.52 31.73 -14.90
N VAL A 456 -42.56 32.25 -14.22
CA VAL A 456 -42.50 33.36 -13.23
C VAL A 456 -43.29 33.07 -11.92
N ASN A 457 -43.76 31.84 -11.67
CA ASN A 457 -44.61 31.49 -10.51
C ASN A 457 -43.82 30.87 -9.34
N GLU A 458 -44.39 30.75 -8.13
CA GLU A 458 -43.70 30.17 -6.95
C GLU A 458 -43.13 28.75 -7.15
N ASP A 459 -43.80 27.88 -7.93
CA ASP A 459 -43.28 26.55 -8.30
C ASP A 459 -41.94 26.59 -9.07
N TYR A 460 -41.62 27.73 -9.69
CA TYR A 460 -40.36 27.98 -10.38
C TYR A 460 -39.17 27.96 -9.41
N PHE A 461 -39.36 28.44 -8.18
CA PHE A 461 -38.28 28.53 -7.20
C PHE A 461 -37.80 27.13 -6.81
N CYS A 462 -38.70 26.22 -6.42
CA CYS A 462 -38.35 24.86 -6.01
C CYS A 462 -37.71 24.08 -7.17
N ALA A 463 -38.27 24.20 -8.38
CA ALA A 463 -37.73 23.53 -9.55
C ALA A 463 -36.32 24.04 -9.92
N LYS A 464 -36.08 25.35 -9.82
CA LYS A 464 -34.77 25.95 -10.06
C LYS A 464 -33.77 25.57 -8.96
N ALA A 465 -34.17 25.62 -7.70
CA ALA A 465 -33.33 25.24 -6.56
C ALA A 465 -32.88 23.78 -6.65
N LYS A 466 -33.80 22.88 -7.02
CA LYS A 466 -33.48 21.46 -7.23
C LYS A 466 -32.46 21.27 -8.35
N LEU A 467 -32.65 21.94 -9.49
CA LEU A 467 -31.68 21.90 -10.59
C LEU A 467 -30.34 22.50 -10.19
N ASP A 468 -30.31 23.60 -9.44
CA ASP A 468 -29.07 24.20 -8.95
C ASP A 468 -28.29 23.21 -8.08
N ILE A 469 -28.95 22.51 -7.15
CA ILE A 469 -28.32 21.48 -6.30
C ILE A 469 -27.78 20.32 -7.14
N GLU A 470 -28.57 19.81 -8.09
CA GLU A 470 -28.15 18.72 -8.98
C GLU A 470 -26.93 19.12 -9.85
N ILE A 471 -26.93 20.33 -10.39
CA ILE A 471 -25.82 20.86 -11.20
C ILE A 471 -24.56 21.01 -10.33
N MET A 472 -24.70 21.51 -9.10
CA MET A 472 -23.57 21.68 -8.18
C MET A 472 -22.96 20.35 -7.74
N GLY A 473 -23.79 19.32 -7.52
CA GLY A 473 -23.31 17.97 -7.23
C GLY A 473 -22.50 17.40 -8.39
N LEU A 474 -23.00 17.53 -9.62
CA LEU A 474 -22.29 17.10 -10.83
C LEU A 474 -20.99 17.89 -11.05
N ASP A 475 -20.98 19.21 -10.80
CA ASP A 475 -19.78 20.06 -10.88
C ASP A 475 -18.70 19.62 -9.87
N ALA A 476 -19.08 19.24 -8.65
CA ALA A 476 -18.17 18.72 -7.64
C ALA A 476 -17.58 17.35 -8.02
N GLU A 477 -18.40 16.46 -8.60
CA GLU A 477 -17.95 15.17 -9.13
C GLU A 477 -16.96 15.35 -10.30
N VAL A 478 -17.26 16.25 -11.24
CA VAL A 478 -16.38 16.61 -12.36
C VAL A 478 -15.03 17.11 -11.85
N ASP A 479 -15.00 18.00 -10.86
CA ASP A 479 -13.76 18.48 -10.25
C ASP A 479 -12.96 17.37 -9.55
N SER A 480 -13.66 16.43 -8.91
CA SER A 480 -13.02 15.27 -8.28
C SER A 480 -12.35 14.37 -9.32
N LEU A 481 -13.08 14.05 -10.40
CA LEU A 481 -12.59 13.23 -11.51
C LEU A 481 -11.43 13.92 -12.26
N LYS A 482 -11.44 15.25 -12.41
CA LYS A 482 -10.29 16.00 -12.96
C LYS A 482 -9.03 15.81 -12.11
N ARG A 483 -9.14 15.94 -10.78
CA ARG A 483 -8.01 15.71 -9.86
C ARG A 483 -7.55 14.26 -9.88
N GLU A 484 -8.47 13.31 -9.97
CA GLU A 484 -8.16 11.91 -10.11
C GLU A 484 -7.43 11.62 -11.43
N LEU A 485 -7.90 12.19 -12.54
CA LEU A 485 -7.29 12.06 -13.86
C LEU A 485 -5.83 12.52 -13.85
N VAL A 486 -5.55 13.68 -13.25
CA VAL A 486 -4.18 14.18 -13.06
C VAL A 486 -3.31 13.16 -12.33
N LYS A 487 -3.82 12.57 -11.24
CA LYS A 487 -3.07 11.57 -10.45
C LYS A 487 -2.81 10.29 -11.26
N VAL A 488 -3.83 9.70 -11.87
CA VAL A 488 -3.68 8.41 -12.60
C VAL A 488 -2.87 8.57 -13.90
N CYS A 489 -2.91 9.76 -14.51
CA CYS A 489 -2.11 10.09 -15.69
C CYS A 489 -0.68 10.54 -15.35
N THR A 490 -0.31 10.59 -14.06
CA THR A 490 1.05 10.91 -13.63
C THR A 490 1.96 9.73 -13.93
N TYR A 491 3.07 10.00 -14.59
CA TYR A 491 4.07 9.02 -14.98
C TYR A 491 5.44 9.43 -14.43
N ASP A 492 5.98 8.62 -13.52
CA ASP A 492 7.20 8.90 -12.78
C ASP A 492 8.38 8.02 -13.23
N TYR A 493 9.37 8.64 -13.89
CA TYR A 493 10.56 7.95 -14.36
C TYR A 493 11.48 7.46 -13.22
N ARG A 494 11.30 7.93 -11.97
CA ARG A 494 12.07 7.44 -10.81
C ARG A 494 11.82 5.96 -10.54
N ALA A 495 10.62 5.46 -10.86
CA ALA A 495 10.27 4.05 -10.74
C ALA A 495 11.12 3.12 -11.62
N ILE A 496 11.79 3.65 -12.66
CA ILE A 496 12.68 2.89 -13.55
C ILE A 496 14.12 2.90 -13.04
N ILE A 497 14.58 4.05 -12.54
CA ILE A 497 15.97 4.23 -12.11
C ILE A 497 16.21 3.56 -10.77
N LEU A 498 15.22 3.60 -9.88
CA LEU A 498 15.35 3.06 -8.53
C LEU A 498 15.67 1.55 -8.50
N PRO A 499 14.96 0.67 -9.24
CA PRO A 499 15.29 -0.76 -9.25
C PRO A 499 16.63 -1.05 -9.91
N ALA A 500 16.98 -0.30 -10.96
CA ALA A 500 18.25 -0.46 -11.65
C ALA A 500 19.43 -0.08 -10.75
N MET A 501 19.30 1.02 -10.00
CA MET A 501 20.26 1.50 -9.01
C MET A 501 20.36 0.56 -7.81
N LYS A 502 19.23 0.11 -7.25
CA LYS A 502 19.22 -0.86 -6.15
C LYS A 502 19.94 -2.14 -6.53
N SER A 503 19.69 -2.66 -7.73
CA SER A 503 20.36 -3.86 -8.24
C SER A 503 21.88 -3.67 -8.36
N TYR A 504 22.32 -2.49 -8.77
CA TYR A 504 23.74 -2.12 -8.83
C TYR A 504 24.36 -2.04 -7.42
N LEU A 505 23.74 -1.27 -6.53
CA LEU A 505 24.21 -1.10 -5.14
C LEU A 505 24.31 -2.44 -4.41
N TRP A 506 23.30 -3.31 -4.57
CA TRP A 506 23.33 -4.63 -3.95
C TRP A 506 24.48 -5.48 -4.48
N ALA A 507 24.71 -5.48 -5.79
CA ALA A 507 25.82 -6.22 -6.39
C ALA A 507 27.19 -5.70 -5.92
N GLU A 508 27.38 -4.38 -5.88
CA GLU A 508 28.62 -3.75 -5.39
C GLU A 508 28.87 -4.02 -3.90
N LEU A 509 27.81 -4.13 -3.09
CA LEU A 509 27.92 -4.44 -1.68
C LEU A 509 28.26 -5.92 -1.43
N CYS A 510 27.87 -6.82 -2.36
CA CYS A 510 28.08 -8.26 -2.24
C CYS A 510 29.35 -8.81 -2.93
N ASN A 511 29.89 -8.14 -3.97
CA ASN A 511 30.90 -8.69 -4.88
C ASN A 511 32.36 -8.23 -4.63
N ALA A 512 32.72 -7.80 -3.43
CA ALA A 512 34.02 -7.17 -3.18
C ALA A 512 34.98 -7.98 -2.31
#